data_AF-A0A484X1N8-F1
#
_entry.id   AF-A0A484X1N8-F1
#
_cell.length_a   1.000
_cell.length_b   1.000
_cell.length_c   1.000
_cell.angle_alpha   90.00
_cell.angle_beta   90.00
_cell.angle_gamma   90.00
#
_symmetry.space_group_name_H-M   'P 1'
#
loop_
_entity.id
_entity.type
_entity.pdbx_description
1 polymer ?
#
loop_
_entity_poly.entity_id
_entity_poly.type
_entity_poly.pdbx_seq_one_letter_code
_entity_poly.pdbx_strand_id
1 'polypeptide(L)'
;MSALNKKSFLTYLKEGGIYVVLLVLLAIIIFQDPTFLSLLNLSNILTQSSVRIIIALGVAGLIVTQGTDLSAGRQVGLAAVVAATLLQSMDNANKVSRKWRRCRLRWLF
;
A
#
# COMPACT_ATOMS: atom_id res chain seq x y z
N MET A 1 34.28 -26.40 -25.99
CA MET A 1 33.69 -25.82 -24.76
C MET A 1 33.34 -24.36 -25.02
N SER A 2 32.06 -24.00 -25.31
CA SER A 2 31.54 -22.60 -25.22
C SER A 2 30.13 -22.37 -25.82
N ALA A 3 29.21 -23.35 -25.82
CA ALA A 3 27.85 -23.14 -26.37
C ALA A 3 26.70 -23.56 -25.44
N LEU A 4 26.97 -23.81 -24.16
CA LEU A 4 25.99 -24.27 -23.17
C LEU A 4 25.81 -23.26 -22.03
N ASN A 5 25.16 -22.11 -22.28
CA ASN A 5 24.54 -21.38 -21.16
C ASN A 5 23.61 -20.22 -21.52
N LYS A 6 23.74 -19.56 -22.69
CA LYS A 6 22.96 -18.32 -22.93
C LYS A 6 21.45 -18.53 -23.04
N LYS A 7 20.98 -19.60 -23.69
CA LYS A 7 19.53 -19.85 -23.83
C LYS A 7 18.89 -20.27 -22.50
N SER A 8 19.48 -21.23 -21.76
CA SER A 8 18.96 -21.60 -20.43
C SER A 8 18.97 -20.43 -19.45
N PHE A 9 20.04 -19.63 -19.39
CA PHE A 9 20.11 -18.51 -18.46
C PHE A 9 19.06 -17.43 -18.79
N LEU A 10 18.80 -17.16 -20.08
CA LEU A 10 17.73 -16.26 -20.51
C LEU A 10 16.33 -16.83 -20.24
N THR A 11 16.14 -18.15 -20.31
CA THR A 11 14.86 -18.80 -19.94
C THR A 11 14.64 -18.71 -18.43
N TYR A 12 15.66 -18.99 -17.60
CA TYR A 12 15.61 -18.80 -16.15
C TYR A 12 15.39 -17.33 -15.74
N LEU A 13 15.97 -16.37 -16.49
CA LEU A 13 15.71 -14.94 -16.29
C LEU A 13 14.28 -14.53 -16.67
N LYS A 14 13.65 -15.21 -17.64
CA LYS A 14 12.26 -14.95 -18.02
C LYS A 14 11.27 -15.58 -17.04
N GLU A 15 11.48 -16.82 -16.63
CA GLU A 15 10.64 -17.48 -15.61
C GLU A 15 10.84 -16.87 -14.22
N GLY A 16 12.05 -16.44 -13.89
CA GLY A 16 12.39 -15.69 -12.68
C GLY A 16 12.30 -14.16 -12.85
N GLY A 17 11.62 -13.66 -13.88
CA GLY A 17 11.64 -12.23 -14.26
C GLY A 17 11.27 -11.29 -13.12
N ILE A 18 10.35 -11.71 -12.24
CA ILE A 18 9.97 -10.91 -11.07
C ILE A 18 11.10 -10.79 -10.03
N TYR A 19 11.91 -11.84 -9.84
CA TYR A 19 13.08 -11.80 -8.96
C TYR A 19 14.19 -10.93 -9.53
N VAL A 20 14.36 -10.95 -10.85
CA VAL A 20 15.33 -10.10 -11.56
C VAL A 20 14.94 -8.64 -11.41
N VAL A 21 13.68 -8.30 -11.64
CA VAL A 21 13.16 -6.93 -11.47
C VAL A 21 13.28 -6.47 -10.02
N LEU A 22 12.97 -7.35 -9.06
CA LEU A 22 13.15 -7.07 -7.63
C LEU A 22 14.61 -6.73 -7.28
N LEU A 23 15.57 -7.50 -7.81
CA LEU A 23 17.00 -7.27 -7.57
C LEU A 23 17.50 -5.94 -8.15
N VAL A 24 17.06 -5.60 -9.37
CA VAL A 24 17.41 -4.33 -10.02
C VAL A 24 16.85 -3.16 -9.24
N LEU A 25 15.59 -3.25 -8.81
CA LEU A 25 14.96 -2.19 -8.03
C LEU A 25 15.64 -2.02 -6.66
N LEU A 26 16.00 -3.13 -6.00
CA LEU A 26 16.76 -3.10 -4.75
C LEU A 26 18.11 -2.39 -4.93
N ALA A 27 18.83 -2.67 -6.03
CA ALA A 27 20.10 -2.02 -6.31
C ALA A 27 19.94 -0.50 -6.47
N ILE A 28 18.92 -0.05 -7.22
CA ILE A 28 18.62 1.39 -7.39
C ILE A 28 18.34 2.07 -6.04
N ILE A 29 17.58 1.41 -5.16
CA ILE A 29 17.25 1.95 -3.83
C ILE A 29 18.51 2.09 -2.95
N ILE A 30 19.41 1.11 -2.99
CA ILE A 30 20.68 1.15 -2.25
C ILE A 30 21.59 2.29 -2.75
N PHE A 31 21.61 2.54 -4.08
CA PHE A 31 22.37 3.66 -4.66
C PHE A 31 21.77 5.03 -4.30
N GLN A 32 20.46 5.14 -4.20
CA GLN A 32 19.77 6.38 -3.87
C GLN A 32 19.93 6.73 -2.38
N ASP A 33 19.88 5.74 -1.49
CA ASP A 33 19.93 5.91 -0.04
C ASP A 33 20.77 4.80 0.63
N PRO A 34 22.06 5.03 0.94
CA PRO A 34 22.89 4.03 1.63
C PRO A 34 22.42 3.76 3.06
N THR A 35 21.68 4.70 3.66
CA THR A 35 21.04 4.60 4.97
C THR A 35 19.87 3.61 5.02
N PHE A 36 19.39 3.13 3.87
CA PHE A 36 18.28 2.18 3.76
C PHE A 36 18.61 0.80 4.37
N LEU A 37 19.90 0.42 4.37
CA LEU A 37 20.39 -0.83 4.95
C LEU A 37 20.63 -0.78 6.47
N SER A 38 20.43 0.39 7.10
CA SER A 38 20.51 0.49 8.55
C SER A 38 19.47 -0.41 9.20
N LEU A 39 19.89 -1.19 10.21
CA LEU A 39 19.01 -2.13 10.93
C LEU A 39 17.77 -1.45 11.52
N LEU A 40 17.86 -0.15 11.85
CA LEU A 40 16.73 0.64 12.32
C LEU A 40 15.71 0.92 11.22
N ASN A 41 16.16 1.36 10.04
CA ASN A 41 15.26 1.64 8.91
C ASN A 41 14.64 0.35 8.36
N LEU A 42 15.43 -0.72 8.26
CA LEU A 42 14.97 -2.04 7.86
C LEU A 42 13.91 -2.59 8.84
N SER A 43 14.17 -2.48 10.14
CA SER A 43 13.20 -2.90 11.17
C SER A 43 11.93 -2.03 11.14
N ASN A 44 12.05 -0.72 10.92
CA ASN A 44 10.89 0.18 10.81
C ASN A 44 10.03 -0.16 9.58
N ILE A 45 10.65 -0.44 8.43
CA ILE A 45 9.94 -0.82 7.20
C ILE A 45 9.26 -2.18 7.36
N LEU A 46 9.97 -3.15 7.95
CA LEU A 46 9.44 -4.49 8.20
C LEU A 46 8.29 -4.48 9.21
N THR A 47 8.43 -3.75 10.33
CA THR A 47 7.36 -3.63 11.34
C THR A 47 6.15 -2.88 10.79
N GLN A 48 6.35 -1.79 10.04
CA GLN A 48 5.27 -1.06 9.39
C GLN A 48 4.51 -1.91 8.35
N SER A 49 5.22 -2.76 7.60
CA SER A 49 4.62 -3.62 6.59
C SER A 49 3.93 -4.84 7.21
N SER A 50 4.52 -5.44 8.26
CA SER A 50 4.02 -6.65 8.90
C SER A 50 2.65 -6.43 9.57
N VAL A 51 2.46 -5.30 10.25
CA VAL A 51 1.18 -4.97 10.90
C VAL A 51 0.03 -4.90 9.90
N ARG A 52 0.28 -4.39 8.69
CA ARG A 52 -0.75 -4.28 7.64
C ARG A 52 -1.25 -5.65 7.17
N ILE A 53 -0.36 -6.65 7.07
CA ILE A 53 -0.73 -8.01 6.66
C ILE A 53 -1.62 -8.68 7.71
N ILE A 54 -1.27 -8.55 8.99
CA ILE A 54 -2.06 -9.12 10.10
C ILE A 54 -3.47 -8.53 10.14
N ILE A 55 -3.59 -7.20 9.97
CA ILE A 55 -4.91 -6.53 9.91
C ILE A 55 -5.69 -6.99 8.67
N ALA A 56 -5.05 -7.08 7.50
CA ALA A 56 -5.71 -7.53 6.28
C ALA A 56 -6.23 -8.96 6.38
N LEU A 57 -5.47 -9.87 7.00
CA LEU A 57 -5.90 -11.25 7.26
C LEU A 57 -7.10 -11.30 8.22
N GLY A 58 -7.10 -10.47 9.27
CA GLY A 58 -8.24 -10.34 10.19
C GLY A 58 -9.51 -9.84 9.48
N VAL A 59 -9.39 -8.82 8.64
CA VAL A 59 -10.52 -8.28 7.85
C VAL A 59 -10.99 -9.27 6.78
N ALA A 60 -10.08 -10.01 6.15
CA ALA A 60 -10.44 -11.05 5.17
C ALA A 60 -11.30 -12.17 5.81
N GLY A 61 -10.96 -12.59 7.04
CA GLY A 61 -11.77 -13.55 7.80
C GLY A 61 -13.18 -13.05 8.11
N LEU A 62 -13.32 -11.76 8.46
CA LEU A 62 -14.62 -11.13 8.74
C LEU A 62 -15.52 -11.02 7.48
N ILE A 63 -14.91 -10.78 6.31
CA ILE A 63 -15.65 -10.73 5.04
C ILE A 63 -16.23 -12.11 4.68
N VAL A 64 -15.46 -13.19 4.91
CA VAL A 64 -15.89 -14.56 4.61
C VAL A 64 -17.05 -15.02 5.48
N THR A 65 -17.12 -14.57 6.74
CA THR A 65 -18.20 -14.94 7.68
C THR A 65 -19.48 -14.12 7.50
N GLN A 66 -19.61 -13.35 6.41
CA GLN A 66 -20.76 -12.46 6.11
C GLN A 66 -21.03 -11.37 7.18
N GLY A 67 -20.17 -11.26 8.19
CA GLY A 67 -20.17 -10.18 9.17
C GLY A 67 -19.33 -9.03 8.65
N THR A 68 -19.83 -8.28 7.66
CA THR A 68 -19.15 -7.04 7.23
C THR A 68 -19.15 -6.06 8.39
N ASP A 69 -17.97 -5.80 8.97
CA ASP A 69 -17.77 -4.78 9.99
C ASP A 69 -17.96 -3.38 9.37
N LEU A 70 -19.23 -2.98 9.24
CA LEU A 70 -19.67 -1.67 8.75
C LEU A 70 -19.19 -0.53 9.66
N SER A 71 -18.71 -0.85 10.87
CA SER A 71 -18.19 0.13 11.84
C SER A 71 -16.76 0.57 11.48
N ALA A 72 -15.91 -0.35 11.02
CA ALA A 72 -14.56 -0.03 10.56
C ALA A 72 -14.57 0.91 9.34
N GLY A 73 -15.47 0.66 8.36
CA GLY A 73 -15.64 1.53 7.19
C GLY A 73 -16.08 2.96 7.55
N ARG A 74 -16.95 3.12 8.56
CA ARG A 74 -17.39 4.43 9.06
C ARG A 74 -16.27 5.19 9.78
N GLN A 75 -15.43 4.51 10.55
CA GLN A 75 -14.28 5.13 11.23
C GLN A 75 -13.24 5.63 10.22
N VAL A 76 -12.89 4.81 9.22
CA VAL A 76 -11.97 5.21 8.15
C VAL A 76 -12.55 6.34 7.29
N GLY A 77 -13.85 6.29 7.00
CA GLY A 77 -14.56 7.37 6.28
C GLY A 77 -14.53 8.70 7.03
N LEU A 78 -14.74 8.70 8.35
CA LEU A 78 -14.63 9.91 9.17
C LEU A 78 -13.18 10.44 9.22
N ALA A 79 -12.19 9.55 9.40
CA ALA A 79 -10.77 9.92 9.41
C ALA A 79 -10.33 10.55 8.08
N ALA A 80 -10.76 9.98 6.94
CA ALA A 80 -10.47 10.51 5.61
C ALA A 80 -11.04 11.92 5.39
N VAL A 81 -12.21 12.19 5.95
CA VAL A 81 -12.88 13.49 5.84
C VAL A 81 -12.18 14.53 6.70
N VAL A 82 -11.82 14.17 7.93
CA VAL A 82 -11.08 15.08 8.82
C VAL A 82 -9.74 15.43 8.17
N ALA A 83 -9.01 14.44 7.64
CA ALA A 83 -7.77 14.67 6.90
C ALA A 83 -7.96 15.58 5.68
N ALA A 84 -8.98 15.35 4.86
CA ALA A 84 -9.28 16.20 3.69
C ALA A 84 -9.74 17.62 4.06
N THR A 85 -10.31 17.78 5.26
CA THR A 85 -10.68 19.10 5.81
C THR A 85 -9.45 19.87 6.25
N LEU A 86 -8.51 19.20 6.89
CA LEU A 86 -7.24 19.79 7.33
C LEU A 86 -6.29 20.11 6.17
N LEU A 87 -6.35 19.35 5.07
CA LEU A 87 -5.54 19.59 3.87
C LEU A 87 -6.04 20.78 3.01
N GLN A 88 -7.20 21.37 3.30
CA GLN A 88 -7.71 22.48 2.51
C GLN A 88 -6.97 23.79 2.84
N SER A 89 -6.54 24.49 1.79
CA SER A 89 -6.08 25.89 1.86
C SER A 89 -7.16 26.80 2.45
N MET A 90 -6.78 27.75 3.31
CA MET A 90 -7.69 28.67 4.02
C MET A 90 -8.70 29.40 3.10
N ASP A 91 -8.37 29.56 1.82
CA ASP A 91 -9.19 30.23 0.81
C ASP A 91 -10.40 29.41 0.30
N ASN A 92 -10.51 28.12 0.63
CA ASN A 92 -11.48 27.19 0.01
C ASN A 92 -12.34 26.37 0.98
N ALA A 93 -12.39 26.73 2.27
CA ALA A 93 -13.06 25.96 3.33
C ALA A 93 -14.53 25.58 3.06
N ASN A 94 -15.26 26.38 2.28
CA ASN A 94 -16.69 26.15 2.00
C ASN A 94 -16.99 25.23 0.80
N LYS A 95 -15.98 24.73 0.07
CA LYS A 95 -16.21 23.84 -1.08
C LYS A 95 -16.47 22.40 -0.66
N VAL A 96 -15.79 21.91 0.39
CA VAL A 96 -15.99 20.53 0.88
C VAL A 96 -17.35 20.35 1.55
N SER A 97 -17.81 21.31 2.35
CA SER A 97 -19.13 21.24 3.01
C SER A 97 -20.32 21.23 2.03
N ARG A 98 -20.17 21.85 0.85
CA ARG A 98 -21.20 21.83 -0.22
C ARG A 98 -21.27 20.48 -0.93
N LYS A 99 -20.15 19.81 -1.17
CA LYS A 99 -20.12 18.48 -1.82
C LYS A 99 -20.61 17.37 -0.87
N TRP A 100 -20.43 17.57 0.43
CA TRP A 100 -20.89 16.69 1.51
C TRP A 100 -22.40 16.43 1.54
N ARG A 101 -23.21 17.47 1.32
CA ARG A 101 -24.69 17.32 1.27
C ARG A 101 -25.17 16.40 0.16
N ARG A 102 -24.38 16.24 -0.91
CA ARG A 102 -24.71 15.40 -2.07
C ARG A 102 -24.22 13.95 -1.91
N CYS A 103 -23.14 13.70 -1.16
CA CYS A 103 -22.64 12.35 -0.87
C CYS A 103 -23.33 11.68 0.34
N ARG A 104 -23.95 12.43 1.25
CA ARG A 104 -24.65 11.88 2.44
C ARG A 104 -25.77 10.89 2.09
N LEU A 105 -26.36 10.98 0.89
CA LEU A 105 -27.44 10.08 0.45
C LEU A 105 -26.97 8.80 -0.27
N ARG A 106 -25.68 8.63 -0.57
CA ARG A 106 -25.19 7.46 -1.33
C ARG A 106 -24.57 6.37 -0.46
N TRP A 107 -24.23 6.68 0.79
CA TRP A 107 -23.50 5.78 1.72
C TRP A 107 -24.37 5.20 2.83
N LEU A 108 -25.67 5.01 2.58
CA LEU A 108 -26.60 4.35 3.50
C LEU A 108 -26.83 2.86 3.16
N PHE A 109 -26.00 2.31 2.26
CA PHE A 109 -25.84 0.88 2.01
C PHE A 109 -24.35 0.57 1.87
#